data_AF-A0A2K4W4H9-F1
#
_entry.id   AF-A0A2K4W4H9-F1
#
_cell.length_a   1.000
_cell.length_b   1.000
_cell.length_c   1.000
_cell.angle_alpha   90.00
_cell.angle_beta   90.00
_cell.angle_gamma   90.00
#
_symmetry.space_group_name_H-M   'P 1'
#
loop_
_entity.id
_entity.type
_entity.pdbx_description
1 polymer ?
#
loop_
_entity_poly.entity_id
_entity_poly.type
_entity_poly.pdbx_seq_one_letter_code
_entity_poly.pdbx_strand_id
1 'polypeptide(L)'
;MLDVNNSTEYEKVAQQVYQAILASDEVETMEVLHNVQITGRSGVAHQIDVYWRYLKDGVEHQILVECKYYKSTIALIHARNLLGLLSDIPNSQGVLLTTKGVQSGVVNLCNFYGISLKRLRDPKGSDWDGFIQKVEIEGILRRTEYVDFALKIDGKDEESIATLAGDSGVSVNTLEALFQDGTASSPQAVDLNPGLFGIGLDHGINAVDLAPEKRIPCQVPQ
;
A
#
# COMPACT_ATOMS: atom_id res chain seq x y z
N MET A 1 -14.04 0.06 -6.10
CA MET A 1 -15.35 0.56 -5.67
C MET A 1 -15.54 0.09 -4.24
N LEU A 2 -15.73 0.99 -3.29
CA LEU A 2 -16.15 0.66 -1.94
C LEU A 2 -17.55 0.07 -2.06
N ASP A 3 -17.65 -1.26 -1.99
CA ASP A 3 -18.92 -1.98 -2.07
C ASP A 3 -19.66 -1.86 -0.74
N VAL A 4 -20.38 -0.75 -0.56
CA VAL A 4 -21.01 -0.37 0.70
C VAL A 4 -22.41 0.17 0.45
N ASN A 5 -23.41 -0.51 1.01
CA ASN A 5 -24.82 -0.24 0.76
C ASN A 5 -25.54 0.39 1.96
N ASN A 6 -24.98 0.32 3.16
CA ASN A 6 -25.56 0.87 4.39
C ASN A 6 -24.49 1.34 5.39
N SER A 7 -24.93 2.03 6.45
CA SER A 7 -24.03 2.58 7.47
C SER A 7 -23.19 1.50 8.17
N THR A 8 -23.78 0.35 8.50
CA THR A 8 -23.05 -0.72 9.20
C THR A 8 -21.95 -1.33 8.35
N GLU A 9 -22.19 -1.52 7.05
CA GLU A 9 -21.13 -1.94 6.11
C GLU A 9 -20.03 -0.87 6.01
N TYR A 10 -20.40 0.41 6.03
CA TYR A 10 -19.44 1.51 5.97
C TYR A 10 -18.52 1.53 7.19
N GLU A 11 -19.10 1.33 8.38
CA GLU A 11 -18.38 1.25 9.64
C GLU A 11 -17.41 0.04 9.66
N LYS A 12 -17.83 -1.11 9.14
CA LYS A 12 -16.97 -2.30 9.02
C LYS A 12 -15.80 -2.07 8.06
N VAL A 13 -16.05 -1.43 6.92
CA VAL A 13 -14.97 -1.07 5.99
C VAL A 13 -14.02 -0.07 6.67
N ALA A 14 -14.53 0.91 7.41
CA ALA A 14 -13.69 1.83 8.18
C ALA A 14 -12.82 1.10 9.21
N GLN A 15 -13.41 0.14 9.95
CA GLN A 15 -12.69 -0.72 10.89
C GLN A 15 -11.55 -1.48 10.18
N GLN A 16 -11.82 -2.11 9.04
CA GLN A 16 -10.83 -2.84 8.26
C GLN A 16 -9.69 -1.94 7.79
N VAL A 17 -10.00 -0.73 7.34
CA VAL A 17 -8.96 0.21 6.89
C VAL A 17 -8.08 0.65 8.07
N TYR A 18 -8.67 1.00 9.22
CA TYR A 18 -7.87 1.31 10.41
C TYR A 18 -7.04 0.11 10.87
N GLN A 19 -7.59 -1.10 10.84
CA GLN A 19 -6.86 -2.31 11.17
C GLN A 19 -5.64 -2.51 10.26
N ALA A 20 -5.79 -2.26 8.95
CA ALA A 20 -4.69 -2.35 7.99
C ALA A 20 -3.64 -1.26 8.16
N ILE A 21 -4.06 -0.02 8.43
CA ILE A 21 -3.14 1.11 8.70
C ILE A 21 -2.34 0.85 9.97
N LEU A 22 -2.99 0.37 11.03
CA LEU A 22 -2.34 0.15 12.32
C LEU A 22 -1.45 -1.11 12.32
N ALA A 23 -1.74 -2.09 11.45
CA ALA A 23 -0.87 -3.24 11.25
C ALA A 23 0.45 -2.90 10.54
N SER A 24 0.52 -1.77 9.81
CA SER A 24 1.73 -1.31 9.14
C SER A 24 2.50 -0.25 9.93
N ASP A 25 1.95 0.24 11.05
CA ASP A 25 2.59 1.24 11.89
C ASP A 25 3.46 0.57 12.99
N GLU A 26 4.47 1.29 13.47
CA GLU A 26 5.39 0.80 14.53
C GLU A 26 4.79 0.92 15.93
N VAL A 27 3.54 1.36 16.04
CA VAL A 27 2.86 1.61 17.32
C VAL A 27 2.24 0.33 17.83
N GLU A 28 2.41 0.06 19.14
CA GLU A 28 1.72 -1.02 19.84
C GLU A 28 0.21 -0.75 19.89
N THR A 29 -0.47 -1.16 18.81
CA THR A 29 -1.93 -1.12 18.70
C THR A 29 -2.51 -2.29 19.47
N MET A 30 -3.48 -2.01 20.34
CA MET A 30 -4.11 -3.03 21.16
C MET A 30 -5.21 -3.75 20.39
N GLU A 31 -6.17 -3.00 19.84
CA GLU A 31 -7.34 -3.56 19.14
C GLU A 31 -8.08 -2.47 18.34
N VAL A 32 -8.74 -2.89 17.25
CA VAL A 32 -9.71 -2.09 16.48
C VAL A 32 -11.06 -2.78 16.51
N LEU A 33 -12.02 -2.18 17.22
CA LEU A 33 -13.34 -2.73 17.47
C LEU A 33 -14.43 -1.97 16.72
N HIS A 34 -15.50 -2.67 16.36
CA HIS A 34 -16.70 -2.10 15.72
C HIS A 34 -17.90 -2.21 16.66
N ASN A 35 -18.73 -1.17 16.69
CA ASN A 35 -20.01 -1.12 17.41
C ASN A 35 -19.88 -1.43 18.92
N VAL A 36 -19.06 -0.64 19.62
CA VAL A 36 -18.75 -0.84 21.04
C VAL A 36 -19.57 0.10 21.92
N GLN A 37 -20.06 -0.40 23.05
CA GLN A 37 -20.67 0.42 24.10
C GLN A 37 -19.61 0.84 25.11
N ILE A 38 -19.39 2.15 25.27
CA ILE A 38 -18.47 2.72 26.26
C ILE A 38 -19.28 3.56 27.25
N THR A 39 -19.19 3.23 28.54
CA THR A 39 -19.83 4.02 29.59
C THR A 39 -18.97 5.24 29.91
N GLY A 40 -19.52 6.43 29.68
CA GLY A 40 -18.88 7.70 30.02
C GLY A 40 -18.93 7.98 31.52
N ARG A 41 -18.22 9.03 31.95
CA ARG A 41 -18.18 9.45 33.36
C ARG A 41 -19.54 9.90 33.90
N SER A 42 -20.48 10.27 33.03
CA SER A 42 -21.88 10.54 33.38
C SER A 42 -22.67 9.29 33.79
N GLY A 43 -22.14 8.09 33.55
CA GLY A 43 -22.84 6.82 33.71
C GLY A 43 -23.69 6.43 32.49
N VAL A 44 -23.75 7.26 31.45
CA VAL A 44 -24.44 6.96 30.19
C VAL A 44 -23.57 6.06 29.32
N ALA A 45 -24.17 5.00 28.76
CA ALA A 45 -23.51 4.16 27.77
C ALA A 45 -23.64 4.79 26.38
N HIS A 46 -22.51 5.01 25.72
CA HIS A 46 -22.42 5.57 24.38
C HIS A 46 -22.04 4.49 23.38
N GLN A 47 -22.73 4.46 22.25
CA GLN A 47 -22.37 3.62 21.11
C GLN A 47 -21.29 4.31 20.31
N ILE A 48 -20.17 3.62 20.07
CA ILE A 48 -19.06 4.09 19.26
C ILE A 48 -18.97 3.21 18.02
N ASP A 49 -19.06 3.82 16.84
CA ASP A 49 -19.11 3.10 15.56
C ASP A 49 -17.82 2.30 15.33
N VAL A 50 -16.66 2.95 15.44
CA VAL A 50 -15.34 2.28 15.45
C VAL A 50 -14.49 2.83 16.58
N TYR A 51 -13.86 1.94 17.33
CA TYR A 51 -13.06 2.27 18.50
C TYR A 51 -11.71 1.58 18.42
N TRP A 52 -10.64 2.29 18.74
CA TRP A 52 -9.33 1.65 18.86
C TRP A 52 -8.46 2.33 19.88
N ARG A 53 -7.47 1.56 20.34
CA ARG A 53 -6.51 1.97 21.37
C ARG A 53 -5.09 1.65 20.94
N TYR A 54 -4.17 2.51 21.36
CA TYR A 54 -2.75 2.30 21.17
C TYR A 54 -1.95 2.81 22.36
N LEU A 55 -0.78 2.22 22.57
CA LEU A 55 0.17 2.68 23.56
C LEU A 55 1.25 3.51 22.88
N LYS A 56 1.52 4.71 23.40
CA LYS A 56 2.63 5.55 22.95
C LYS A 56 3.30 6.17 24.16
N ASP A 57 4.62 5.98 24.27
CA ASP A 57 5.43 6.49 25.37
C ASP A 57 4.87 6.10 26.77
N GLY A 58 4.29 4.91 26.88
CA GLY A 58 3.66 4.41 28.12
C GLY A 58 2.29 5.02 28.46
N VAL A 59 1.77 5.91 27.60
CA VAL A 59 0.43 6.49 27.73
C VAL A 59 -0.52 5.79 26.76
N GLU A 60 -1.62 5.29 27.30
CA GLU A 60 -2.70 4.73 26.50
C GLU A 60 -3.50 5.87 25.87
N HIS A 61 -3.71 5.80 24.56
CA HIS A 61 -4.59 6.70 23.83
C HIS A 61 -5.74 5.91 23.23
N GLN A 62 -6.95 6.47 23.31
CA GLN A 62 -8.15 5.88 22.72
C GLN A 62 -8.77 6.83 21.69
N ILE A 63 -9.25 6.25 20.60
CA ILE A 63 -9.80 6.98 19.47
C ILE A 63 -11.24 6.55 19.27
N LEU A 64 -12.15 7.53 19.32
CA LEU A 64 -13.58 7.35 19.07
C LEU A 64 -13.87 7.81 17.64
N VAL A 65 -14.28 6.89 16.77
CA VAL A 65 -14.60 7.19 15.39
C VAL A 65 -16.11 7.18 15.22
N GLU A 66 -16.65 8.32 14.77
CA GLU A 66 -18.05 8.47 14.39
C GLU A 66 -18.15 8.40 12.86
N CYS A 67 -18.88 7.42 12.34
CA CYS A 67 -19.07 7.19 10.92
C CYS A 67 -20.38 7.82 10.43
N LYS A 68 -20.32 8.54 9.31
CA LYS A 68 -21.49 9.16 8.69
C LYS A 68 -21.56 8.85 7.20
N TYR A 69 -22.31 7.80 6.88
CA TYR A 69 -22.60 7.33 5.53
C TYR A 69 -23.81 8.06 4.93
N TYR A 70 -23.63 9.30 4.47
CA TYR A 70 -24.71 10.13 3.92
C TYR A 70 -24.55 10.45 2.43
N LYS A 71 -25.65 10.88 1.80
CA LYS A 71 -25.65 11.37 0.41
C LYS A 71 -25.26 12.86 0.33
N SER A 72 -25.39 13.60 1.42
CA SER A 72 -25.12 15.04 1.54
C SER A 72 -23.97 15.34 2.50
N THR A 73 -23.60 16.62 2.60
CA THR A 73 -22.57 17.07 3.54
C THR A 73 -23.02 16.90 5.00
N ILE A 74 -22.06 16.64 5.87
CA ILE A 74 -22.31 16.48 7.31
C ILE A 74 -22.63 17.82 7.97
N ALA A 75 -23.68 17.83 8.79
CA ALA A 75 -24.14 18.97 9.56
C ALA A 75 -23.40 19.11 10.91
N LEU A 76 -23.43 20.32 11.46
CA LEU A 76 -22.74 20.68 12.71
C LEU A 76 -23.14 19.85 13.93
N ILE A 77 -24.36 19.31 13.95
CA ILE A 77 -24.86 18.49 15.06
C ILE A 77 -23.99 17.26 15.32
N HIS A 78 -23.48 16.59 14.28
CA HIS A 78 -22.70 15.37 14.45
C HIS A 78 -21.34 15.65 15.10
N ALA A 79 -20.68 16.74 14.73
CA ALA A 79 -19.43 17.16 15.35
C ALA A 79 -19.62 17.58 16.81
N ARG A 80 -20.75 18.23 17.13
CA ARG A 80 -21.11 18.58 18.52
C ARG A 80 -21.43 17.34 19.37
N ASN A 81 -22.10 16.34 18.80
CA ASN A 81 -22.37 15.08 19.49
C ASN A 81 -21.06 14.36 19.82
N LEU A 82 -20.14 14.26 18.84
CA LEU A 82 -18.81 13.70 19.06
C LEU A 82 -18.03 14.48 20.12
N LEU A 83 -18.07 15.81 20.10
CA LEU A 83 -17.47 16.62 21.16
C LEU A 83 -18.06 16.32 22.55
N GLY A 84 -19.37 16.07 22.63
CA GLY A 84 -20.04 15.61 23.84
C GLY A 84 -19.50 14.27 24.34
N LEU A 85 -19.29 13.31 23.43
CA LEU A 85 -18.68 12.01 23.74
C LEU A 85 -17.26 12.17 24.28
N LEU A 86 -16.42 12.97 23.64
CA LEU A 86 -15.04 13.23 24.09
C LEU A 86 -14.99 13.90 25.47
N SER A 87 -15.98 14.73 25.79
CA SER A 87 -16.09 15.38 27.10
C SER A 87 -16.49 14.39 28.21
N ASP A 88 -17.25 13.34 27.86
CA ASP A 88 -17.75 12.33 28.79
C ASP A 88 -16.82 11.11 28.90
N ILE A 89 -16.04 10.82 27.87
CA ILE A 89 -15.04 9.73 27.82
C ILE A 89 -13.66 10.38 27.81
N PRO A 90 -13.00 10.58 28.96
CA PRO A 90 -11.73 11.31 29.05
C PRO A 90 -10.57 10.55 28.37
N ASN A 91 -9.47 11.25 28.10
CA ASN A 91 -8.28 10.69 27.42
C ASN A 91 -8.59 10.11 26.03
N SER A 92 -9.62 10.63 25.37
CA SER A 92 -10.02 10.21 24.03
C SER A 92 -9.81 11.30 22.99
N GLN A 93 -9.58 10.89 21.74
CA GLN A 93 -9.61 11.77 20.59
C GLN A 93 -10.71 11.33 19.63
N GLY A 94 -11.31 12.29 18.93
CA GLY A 94 -12.43 12.03 18.04
C GLY A 94 -12.02 12.06 16.58
N VAL A 95 -12.56 11.14 15.79
CA VAL A 95 -12.50 11.17 14.33
C VAL A 95 -13.92 11.17 13.78
N LEU A 96 -14.26 12.16 12.97
CA LEU A 96 -15.49 12.17 12.20
C LEU A 96 -15.18 11.71 10.78
N LEU A 97 -15.69 10.51 10.44
CA LEU A 97 -15.44 9.85 9.18
C LEU A 97 -16.69 9.89 8.29
N THR A 98 -16.56 10.32 7.04
CA THR A 98 -17.71 10.39 6.12
C THR A 98 -17.36 10.05 4.67
N THR A 99 -18.36 9.63 3.89
CA THR A 99 -18.22 9.44 2.44
C THR A 99 -18.26 10.75 1.64
N LYS A 100 -18.75 11.83 2.24
CA LYS A 100 -18.98 13.13 1.60
C LYS A 100 -18.11 14.23 2.20
N GLY A 101 -18.38 15.47 1.81
CA GLY A 101 -17.75 16.63 2.43
C GLY A 101 -18.42 17.02 3.75
N VAL A 102 -17.87 18.04 4.39
CA VAL A 102 -18.43 18.65 5.60
C VAL A 102 -18.73 20.13 5.33
N GLN A 103 -19.63 20.73 6.11
CA GLN A 103 -19.87 22.18 6.06
C GLN A 103 -18.71 22.96 6.70
N SER A 104 -18.47 24.21 6.30
CA SER A 104 -17.39 25.04 6.85
C SER A 104 -17.47 25.21 8.37
N GLY A 105 -18.67 25.31 8.94
CA GLY A 105 -18.87 25.36 10.39
C GLY A 105 -18.41 24.10 11.13
N VAL A 106 -18.49 22.93 10.47
CA VAL A 106 -17.96 21.67 11.01
C VAL A 106 -16.44 21.70 11.03
N VAL A 107 -15.82 22.15 9.95
CA VAL A 107 -14.35 22.30 9.85
C VAL A 107 -13.82 23.19 10.96
N ASN A 108 -14.43 24.36 11.15
CA ASN A 108 -14.01 25.31 12.17
C ASN A 108 -14.11 24.72 13.60
N LEU A 109 -15.23 24.05 13.90
CA LEU A 109 -15.43 23.41 15.22
C LEU A 109 -14.41 22.30 15.45
N CYS A 110 -14.26 21.39 14.48
CA CYS A 110 -13.37 20.25 14.58
C CYS A 110 -11.90 20.69 14.72
N ASN A 111 -11.46 21.68 13.94
CA ASN A 111 -10.11 22.22 14.05
C ASN A 111 -9.85 22.86 15.42
N PHE A 112 -10.82 23.59 15.97
CA PHE A 112 -10.68 24.24 17.27
C PHE A 112 -10.55 23.23 18.43
N TYR A 113 -11.34 22.15 18.39
CA TYR A 113 -11.35 21.12 19.45
C TYR A 113 -10.43 19.92 19.16
N GLY A 114 -9.66 19.93 18.08
CA GLY A 114 -8.76 18.84 17.72
C GLY A 114 -9.46 17.54 17.31
N ILE A 115 -10.66 17.62 16.74
CA ILE A 115 -11.39 16.48 16.17
C ILE A 115 -10.92 16.28 14.72
N SER A 116 -10.41 15.10 14.38
CA SER A 116 -9.95 14.81 13.02
C SER A 116 -11.13 14.62 12.07
N LEU A 117 -11.07 15.26 10.90
CA LEU A 117 -12.02 15.07 9.82
C LEU A 117 -11.42 14.19 8.74
N LYS A 118 -12.08 13.07 8.44
CA LYS A 118 -11.58 12.08 7.50
C LYS A 118 -12.64 11.73 6.47
N ARG A 119 -12.21 11.45 5.24
CA ARG A 119 -13.10 11.00 4.17
C ARG A 119 -12.68 9.63 3.70
N LEU A 120 -13.61 8.67 3.75
CA LEU A 120 -13.43 7.35 3.16
C LEU A 120 -14.47 7.17 2.08
N ARG A 121 -14.01 7.21 0.83
CA ARG A 121 -14.82 7.15 -0.39
C ARG A 121 -14.00 6.52 -1.51
N ASP A 122 -14.68 6.14 -2.58
CA ASP A 122 -13.98 5.76 -3.80
C ASP A 122 -13.09 6.89 -4.34
N PRO A 123 -11.91 6.54 -4.88
CA PRO A 123 -11.07 7.50 -5.57
C PRO A 123 -11.80 8.05 -6.79
N LYS A 124 -11.68 9.36 -6.98
CA LYS A 124 -12.17 10.10 -8.14
C LYS A 124 -11.01 10.39 -9.07
N GLY A 125 -11.30 10.72 -10.33
CA GLY A 125 -10.28 11.10 -11.31
C GLY A 125 -9.28 12.14 -10.78
N SER A 126 -9.78 13.17 -10.09
CA SER A 126 -8.94 14.22 -9.50
C SER A 126 -8.02 13.76 -8.36
N ASP A 127 -8.31 12.62 -7.71
CA ASP A 127 -7.42 12.11 -6.65
C ASP A 127 -6.10 11.56 -7.23
N TRP A 128 -6.06 11.34 -8.55
CA TRP A 128 -4.87 10.94 -9.28
C TRP A 128 -4.06 12.13 -9.80
N ASP A 129 -4.48 13.37 -9.55
CA ASP A 129 -3.73 14.55 -9.97
C ASP A 129 -2.36 14.55 -9.27
N GLY A 130 -1.30 14.33 -10.04
CA GLY A 130 0.07 14.18 -9.53
C GLY A 130 0.50 12.76 -9.17
N PHE A 131 -0.35 11.74 -9.39
CA PHE A 131 -0.06 10.33 -9.13
C PHE A 131 -0.28 9.46 -10.37
N ILE A 132 0.44 8.35 -10.47
CA ILE A 132 0.27 7.39 -11.57
C ILE A 132 -0.97 6.53 -11.28
N GLN A 133 -1.98 6.61 -12.13
CA GLN A 133 -3.23 5.85 -12.00
C GLN A 133 -3.17 4.45 -12.63
N LYS A 134 -2.54 4.33 -13.81
CA LYS A 134 -2.51 3.09 -14.59
C LYS A 134 -1.13 2.92 -15.22
N VAL A 135 -0.53 1.76 -15.02
CA VAL A 135 0.69 1.35 -15.70
C VAL A 135 0.33 0.15 -16.57
N GLU A 136 0.35 0.33 -17.89
CA GLU A 136 0.22 -0.76 -18.85
C GLU A 136 1.64 -1.15 -19.29
N ILE A 137 2.03 -2.38 -19.02
CA ILE A 137 3.34 -2.93 -19.43
C ILE A 137 3.08 -3.97 -20.50
N GLU A 138 3.48 -3.66 -21.73
CA GLU A 138 3.51 -4.63 -22.82
C GLU A 138 4.94 -5.18 -22.96
N GLY A 139 5.07 -6.50 -22.90
CA GLY A 139 6.36 -7.19 -23.02
C GLY A 139 6.27 -8.35 -23.99
N ILE A 140 7.30 -8.52 -24.82
CA ILE A 140 7.42 -9.66 -25.74
C ILE A 140 8.54 -10.57 -25.22
N LEU A 141 8.18 -11.74 -24.71
CA LEU A 141 9.14 -12.76 -24.31
C LEU A 141 9.52 -13.62 -25.52
N ARG A 142 10.69 -13.38 -26.11
CA ARG A 142 11.23 -14.25 -27.16
C ARG A 142 12.01 -15.39 -26.52
N ARG A 143 11.43 -16.59 -26.54
CA ARG A 143 12.13 -17.83 -26.22
C ARG A 143 13.09 -18.16 -27.37
N THR A 144 14.39 -18.24 -27.11
CA THR A 144 15.36 -18.85 -28.03
C THR A 144 15.25 -20.36 -27.93
N GLU A 145 14.86 -21.02 -29.02
CA GLU A 145 15.06 -22.46 -29.17
C GLU A 145 16.51 -22.68 -29.62
N TYR A 146 17.30 -23.40 -28.82
CA TYR A 146 18.62 -23.84 -29.24
C TYR A 146 18.45 -24.80 -30.43
N VAL A 147 19.07 -24.47 -31.58
CA VAL A 147 19.04 -25.33 -32.76
C VAL A 147 20.09 -26.43 -32.55
N ASP A 148 19.65 -27.64 -32.22
CA ASP A 148 20.52 -28.82 -32.24
C ASP A 148 20.89 -29.14 -33.70
N PHE A 149 22.14 -28.91 -34.08
CA PHE A 149 22.69 -29.36 -35.35
C PHE A 149 23.54 -30.61 -35.12
N ALA A 150 23.18 -31.72 -35.77
CA ALA A 150 23.96 -32.94 -35.78
C ALA A 150 24.82 -33.00 -37.06
N LEU A 151 26.15 -32.85 -36.92
CA LEU A 151 27.09 -33.06 -38.02
C LEU A 151 27.41 -34.55 -38.14
N LYS A 152 27.14 -35.15 -39.30
CA LYS A 152 27.58 -36.51 -39.63
C LYS A 152 28.63 -36.44 -40.74
N ILE A 153 29.84 -36.89 -40.43
CA ILE A 153 30.95 -36.99 -41.38
C ILE A 153 31.07 -38.46 -41.78
N ASP A 154 30.82 -38.76 -43.06
CA ASP A 154 31.03 -40.10 -43.61
C ASP A 154 32.47 -40.20 -44.15
N GLY A 155 33.39 -40.55 -43.26
CA GLY A 155 34.79 -40.83 -43.61
C GLY A 155 34.96 -42.29 -44.01
N LYS A 156 35.68 -42.56 -45.11
CA LYS A 156 36.04 -43.91 -45.55
C LYS A 156 37.53 -44.23 -45.40
N ASP A 157 38.30 -43.31 -44.83
CA ASP A 157 39.70 -43.52 -44.47
C ASP A 157 39.84 -43.80 -42.97
N GLU A 158 40.70 -44.75 -42.61
CA GLU A 158 40.86 -45.20 -41.21
C GLU A 158 41.46 -44.10 -40.30
N GLU A 159 42.18 -43.12 -40.85
CA GLU A 159 42.89 -42.07 -40.09
C GLU A 159 41.94 -40.96 -39.61
N SER A 160 40.98 -40.55 -40.45
CA SER A 160 39.94 -39.57 -40.07
C SER A 160 38.94 -40.14 -39.06
N ILE A 161 38.68 -41.46 -39.09
CA ILE A 161 37.81 -42.14 -38.13
C ILE A 161 38.44 -42.16 -36.72
N ALA A 162 39.76 -42.36 -36.62
CA ALA A 162 40.46 -42.41 -35.35
C ALA A 162 40.49 -41.05 -34.62
N THR A 163 40.54 -39.94 -35.36
CA THR A 163 40.61 -38.58 -34.81
C THR A 163 39.26 -38.10 -34.25
N LEU A 164 38.14 -38.61 -34.76
CA LEU A 164 36.78 -38.19 -34.39
C LEU A 164 36.09 -39.13 -33.38
N ALA A 165 36.67 -40.30 -33.09
CA ALA A 165 36.16 -41.25 -32.12
C ALA A 165 36.33 -40.80 -30.65
N GLY A 166 37.13 -39.76 -30.41
CA GLY A 166 37.23 -39.08 -29.11
C GLY A 166 36.16 -38.00 -28.98
N ASP A 167 35.04 -38.35 -28.37
CA ASP A 167 33.99 -37.48 -27.80
C ASP A 167 33.79 -36.11 -28.50
N SER A 168 33.12 -36.10 -29.65
CA SER A 168 32.89 -34.87 -30.43
C SER A 168 31.47 -34.33 -30.24
N GLY A 169 31.18 -33.86 -29.02
CA GLY A 169 30.07 -32.93 -28.78
C GLY A 169 30.61 -31.50 -28.82
N VAL A 170 30.42 -30.79 -29.93
CA VAL A 170 30.76 -29.35 -30.02
C VAL A 170 29.48 -28.55 -29.79
N SER A 171 29.35 -27.94 -28.62
CA SER A 171 28.33 -26.92 -28.37
C SER A 171 28.91 -25.54 -28.68
N VAL A 172 28.28 -24.81 -29.59
CA VAL A 172 28.65 -23.43 -29.92
C VAL A 172 27.64 -22.50 -29.29
N ASN A 173 28.09 -21.65 -28.37
CA ASN A 173 27.29 -20.51 -27.93
C ASN A 173 27.33 -19.45 -29.04
N THR A 174 26.20 -19.21 -29.68
CA THR A 174 26.11 -18.30 -30.85
C THR A 174 26.42 -16.84 -30.52
N LEU A 175 26.59 -16.47 -29.24
CA LEU A 175 26.99 -15.12 -28.83
C LEU A 175 28.50 -14.85 -28.94
N GLU A 176 29.36 -15.86 -29.13
CA GLU A 176 30.83 -15.67 -29.28
C GLU A 176 31.41 -16.07 -30.65
N ALA A 177 30.58 -16.48 -31.62
CA ALA A 177 31.05 -16.80 -32.97
C ALA A 177 31.26 -15.54 -33.83
N LEU A 178 32.35 -14.82 -33.58
CA LEU A 178 32.88 -13.80 -34.51
C LEU A 178 33.69 -14.50 -35.61
N PHE A 179 33.21 -14.48 -36.85
CA PHE A 179 34.02 -14.84 -38.00
C PHE A 179 35.14 -13.79 -38.15
N GLN A 180 36.34 -14.14 -37.71
CA GLN A 180 37.54 -13.33 -37.96
C GLN A 180 38.15 -13.74 -39.30
N ASP A 181 37.97 -12.90 -40.31
CA ASP A 181 38.86 -12.91 -41.46
C ASP A 181 40.18 -12.25 -41.02
N GLY A 182 41.29 -12.97 -41.15
CA GLY A 182 42.54 -12.62 -40.49
C GLY A 182 43.12 -11.29 -40.96
N THR A 183 43.33 -10.35 -40.04
CA THR A 183 44.59 -9.57 -39.86
C THR A 183 44.54 -8.78 -38.54
N ALA A 184 45.71 -8.59 -37.94
CA ALA A 184 45.95 -8.37 -36.51
C ALA A 184 45.63 -6.98 -35.94
N SER A 185 45.14 -6.92 -34.69
CA SER A 185 45.75 -6.27 -33.50
C SER A 185 44.74 -6.08 -32.35
N SER A 186 45.24 -6.08 -31.12
CA SER A 186 44.53 -6.35 -29.85
C SER A 186 44.03 -5.08 -29.10
N PRO A 187 43.51 -5.16 -27.85
CA PRO A 187 42.09 -5.00 -27.51
C PRO A 187 41.82 -3.81 -26.57
N GLN A 188 40.55 -3.47 -26.26
CA GLN A 188 40.17 -2.99 -24.93
C GLN A 188 38.75 -3.43 -24.55
N ALA A 189 38.63 -4.05 -23.37
CA ALA A 189 37.40 -4.42 -22.70
C ALA A 189 36.90 -3.27 -21.82
N VAL A 190 35.58 -3.07 -21.77
CA VAL A 190 34.90 -2.25 -20.77
C VAL A 190 33.94 -3.14 -20.01
N ASP A 191 34.15 -3.17 -18.70
CA ASP A 191 33.48 -3.98 -17.69
C ASP A 191 32.16 -3.31 -17.27
N LEU A 192 31.04 -4.03 -17.27
CA LEU A 192 29.80 -3.60 -16.62
C LEU A 192 29.10 -4.78 -15.94
N ASN A 193 29.16 -4.73 -14.61
CA ASN A 193 28.55 -5.63 -13.63
C ASN A 193 27.01 -5.50 -13.59
N PRO A 194 26.21 -6.60 -13.63
CA PRO A 194 24.77 -6.54 -13.48
C PRO A 194 24.36 -6.67 -12.00
N GLY A 195 24.15 -5.54 -11.34
CA GLY A 195 23.57 -5.47 -10.00
C GLY A 195 22.05 -5.35 -10.03
N LEU A 196 21.37 -6.46 -9.73
CA LEU A 196 20.14 -6.56 -8.91
C LEU A 196 19.02 -5.52 -9.12
N PHE A 197 17.93 -5.91 -9.78
CA PHE A 197 16.61 -5.32 -9.54
C PHE A 197 15.59 -6.44 -9.33
N GLY A 198 15.34 -6.77 -8.05
CA GLY A 198 14.16 -7.49 -7.62
C GLY A 198 13.06 -6.47 -7.31
N ILE A 199 11.99 -6.48 -8.09
CA ILE A 199 10.75 -5.74 -7.79
C ILE A 199 9.72 -6.74 -7.28
N GLY A 200 9.58 -6.80 -5.96
CA GLY A 200 8.40 -7.36 -5.30
C GLY A 200 7.29 -6.32 -5.32
N LEU A 201 6.16 -6.64 -5.95
CA LEU A 201 4.95 -5.82 -5.94
C LEU A 201 4.04 -6.31 -4.82
N ASP A 202 4.02 -5.56 -3.71
CA ASP A 202 3.00 -5.70 -2.68
C ASP A 202 1.76 -4.89 -3.08
N HIS A 203 0.58 -5.50 -2.93
CA HIS A 203 -0.70 -4.95 -3.38
C HIS A 203 -1.28 -4.03 -2.30
N GLY A 204 -0.99 -2.73 -2.39
CA GLY A 204 -1.55 -1.71 -1.51
C GLY A 204 -2.94 -1.22 -1.94
N ILE A 205 -3.93 -1.41 -1.08
CA ILE A 205 -5.24 -0.75 -1.16
C ILE A 205 -5.07 0.70 -0.66
N ASN A 206 -5.32 1.70 -1.53
CA ASN A 206 -5.09 3.11 -1.20
C ASN A 206 -6.21 3.71 -0.33
N ALA A 207 -5.83 4.16 0.87
CA ALA A 207 -6.65 4.96 1.76
C ALA A 207 -6.32 6.46 1.56
N VAL A 208 -7.12 7.15 0.75
CA VAL A 208 -7.00 8.61 0.60
C VAL A 208 -7.56 9.24 1.89
N ASP A 209 -6.75 10.06 2.57
CA ASP A 209 -7.04 10.82 3.79
C ASP A 209 -6.91 10.10 5.16
N LEU A 210 -6.82 8.77 5.29
CA LEU A 210 -6.90 8.07 6.61
C LEU A 210 -5.62 7.96 7.45
N ALA A 211 -4.46 8.38 6.94
CA ALA A 211 -3.23 8.36 7.72
C ALA A 211 -3.34 9.23 8.99
N PRO A 212 -2.83 8.78 10.15
CA PRO A 212 -2.75 9.60 11.34
C PRO A 212 -1.83 10.80 11.05
N GLU A 213 -2.36 12.02 11.18
CA GLU A 213 -1.52 13.21 11.10
C GLU A 213 -0.50 13.18 12.23
N LYS A 214 0.78 12.95 11.90
CA LYS A 214 1.90 13.26 12.80
C LYS A 214 1.94 14.79 13.00
N ARG A 215 1.32 15.27 14.10
CA ARG A 215 1.64 16.45 14.96
C ARG A 215 0.42 17.30 15.31
N ILE A 216 0.21 17.53 16.61
CA ILE A 216 0.13 18.87 17.23
C ILE A 216 0.80 18.81 18.61
N PRO A 217 1.70 19.74 18.97
CA PRO A 217 2.28 19.83 20.32
C PRO A 217 1.21 20.27 21.32
N CYS A 218 1.18 19.59 22.47
CA CYS A 218 0.37 19.96 23.62
C CYS A 218 0.83 21.34 24.13
N GLN A 219 0.06 22.40 23.85
CA GLN A 219 0.21 23.67 24.56
C GLN A 219 -0.66 23.60 25.82
N VAL A 220 0.00 23.54 26.97
CA VAL A 220 -0.63 23.65 28.28
C VAL A 220 -1.08 25.10 28.46
N PRO A 221 -2.37 25.39 28.74
CA PRO A 221 -2.78 26.74 29.14
C PRO A 221 -2.18 27.06 30.52
N GLN A 222 -1.57 28.25 30.62
CA GLN A 222 -1.22 28.87 31.90
C GLN A 222 -2.46 29.36 32.65
#